data_AF-A0A1F5S868-F1
#
_entry.id   AF-A0A1F5S868-F1
#
_cell.length_a   1.000
_cell.length_b   1.000
_cell.length_c   1.000
_cell.angle_alpha   90.00
_cell.angle_beta   90.00
_cell.angle_gamma   90.00
#
_symmetry.space_group_name_H-M   'P 1'
#
loop_
_entity.id
_entity.type
_entity.pdbx_description
1 polymer ?
#
loop_
_entity_poly.entity_id
_entity_poly.type
_entity_poly.pdbx_seq_one_letter_code
_entity_poly.pdbx_strand_id
1 'polypeptide(L)'
;MSIFYKLFSKFYFKKEYQESLNNLQDALKSGIDFHIKKIDDESGSYFYAEAHNVPNKHIVATGGTLAELDYNIKDAIFTAFRVPNYYCDDNLIKSPIPEKEIELKYVTA
;
A
#
# COMPACT_ATOMS: atom_id res chain seq x y z
N MET A 1 -24.45 -0.14 10.73
CA MET A 1 -23.82 1.06 10.12
C MET A 1 -23.91 2.21 11.11
N SER A 2 -22.77 2.65 11.66
CA SER A 2 -22.72 3.64 12.75
C SER A 2 -22.96 5.07 12.26
N ILE A 3 -23.69 5.87 13.04
CA ILE A 3 -24.10 7.27 12.78
C ILE A 3 -22.89 8.20 12.55
N PHE A 4 -21.72 7.83 13.04
CA PHE A 4 -20.47 8.56 12.83
C PHE A 4 -20.05 8.66 11.35
N TYR A 5 -20.30 7.62 10.53
CA TYR A 5 -20.02 7.66 9.08
C TYR A 5 -20.86 8.72 8.36
N LYS A 6 -22.12 8.94 8.78
CA LYS A 6 -23.03 9.92 8.16
C LYS A 6 -22.72 11.36 8.55
N LEU A 7 -22.10 11.59 9.71
CA LEU A 7 -21.73 12.94 10.17
C LEU A 7 -20.43 13.41 9.52
N PHE A 8 -19.42 12.54 9.41
CA PHE A 8 -18.17 12.88 8.71
C PHE A 8 -18.36 13.07 7.20
N SER A 9 -19.31 12.35 6.58
CA SER A 9 -19.57 12.51 5.14
C SER A 9 -20.18 13.86 4.74
N LYS A 10 -20.65 14.68 5.69
CA LYS A 10 -21.23 15.99 5.38
C LYS A 10 -20.26 17.16 5.52
N PHE A 11 -19.16 17.01 6.26
CA PHE A 11 -18.27 18.12 6.57
C PHE A 11 -17.00 18.20 5.72
N TYR A 12 -16.61 17.13 5.00
CA TYR A 12 -15.30 17.06 4.31
C TYR A 12 -15.33 16.52 2.86
N PHE A 13 -16.49 16.47 2.20
CA PHE A 13 -16.56 16.10 0.78
C PHE A 13 -16.20 17.29 -0.12
N LYS A 14 -14.91 17.67 -0.17
CA LYS A 14 -14.41 18.42 -1.33
C LYS A 14 -14.42 17.49 -2.54
N LYS A 15 -14.93 17.96 -3.68
CA LYS A 15 -14.96 17.21 -4.97
C LYS A 15 -13.60 16.57 -5.30
N GLU A 16 -12.51 17.26 -4.97
CA GLU A 16 -11.13 16.80 -5.16
C GLU A 16 -10.83 15.47 -4.46
N TYR A 17 -11.36 15.24 -3.25
CA TYR A 17 -11.12 13.97 -2.54
C TYR A 17 -11.90 12.81 -3.12
N GLN A 18 -13.08 13.09 -3.68
CA GLN A 18 -13.88 12.07 -4.34
C GLN A 18 -13.23 11.62 -5.66
N GLU A 19 -12.60 12.54 -6.37
CA GLU A 19 -11.80 12.24 -7.55
C GLU A 19 -10.55 11.41 -7.20
N SER A 20 -9.82 11.77 -6.15
CA SER A 20 -8.70 10.97 -5.62
C SER A 20 -9.10 9.54 -5.26
N LEU A 21 -10.24 9.36 -4.58
CA LEU A 21 -10.76 8.04 -4.21
C LEU A 21 -11.19 7.22 -5.44
N ASN A 22 -11.86 7.84 -6.41
CA ASN A 22 -12.24 7.16 -7.66
C ASN A 22 -10.99 6.71 -8.44
N ASN A 23 -9.99 7.58 -8.56
CA ASN A 23 -8.72 7.26 -9.22
C ASN A 23 -7.99 6.10 -8.52
N LEU A 24 -7.98 6.09 -7.19
CA LEU A 24 -7.43 4.97 -6.43
C LEU A 24 -8.21 3.68 -6.68
N GLN A 25 -9.55 3.72 -6.64
CA GLN A 25 -10.38 2.54 -6.88
C GLN A 25 -10.16 1.96 -8.28
N ASP A 26 -10.03 2.80 -9.31
CA ASP A 26 -9.81 2.35 -10.68
C ASP A 26 -8.41 1.73 -10.86
N ALA A 27 -7.40 2.29 -10.19
CA ALA A 27 -6.07 1.69 -10.14
C ALA A 27 -6.07 0.34 -9.42
N LEU A 28 -6.74 0.23 -8.26
CA LEU A 28 -6.84 -1.03 -7.52
C LEU A 28 -7.62 -2.11 -8.29
N LYS A 29 -8.66 -1.74 -9.03
CA LYS A 29 -9.39 -2.66 -9.93
C LYS A 29 -8.51 -3.16 -11.07
N SER A 30 -7.63 -2.32 -11.59
CA SER A 30 -6.69 -2.68 -12.65
C SER A 30 -5.52 -3.52 -12.12
N GLY A 31 -5.28 -3.49 -10.80
CA GLY A 31 -4.13 -4.09 -10.14
C GLY A 31 -2.93 -3.15 -10.16
N ILE A 32 -2.20 -3.09 -9.05
CA ILE A 32 -0.93 -2.37 -8.95
C ILE A 32 0.18 -3.40 -8.76
N ASP A 33 1.04 -3.53 -9.74
CA ASP A 33 2.12 -4.52 -9.76
C ASP A 33 3.39 -3.90 -9.18
N PHE A 34 3.87 -4.50 -8.10
CA PHE A 34 5.13 -4.14 -7.47
C PHE A 34 6.21 -5.18 -7.77
N HIS A 35 7.38 -4.71 -8.20
CA HIS A 35 8.59 -5.52 -8.18
C HIS A 35 9.28 -5.37 -6.84
N ILE A 36 9.36 -6.46 -6.09
CA ILE A 36 10.01 -6.51 -4.77
C ILE A 36 11.38 -7.15 -4.93
N LYS A 37 12.41 -6.50 -4.37
CA LYS A 37 13.78 -7.00 -4.32
C LYS A 37 14.31 -6.89 -2.90
N LYS A 38 15.11 -7.86 -2.49
CA LYS A 38 15.94 -7.75 -1.29
C LYS A 38 17.26 -7.10 -1.68
N ILE A 39 17.67 -6.09 -0.93
CA ILE A 39 18.93 -5.36 -1.10
C ILE A 39 19.75 -5.60 0.15
N ASP A 40 21.00 -5.98 -0.03
CA ASP A 40 21.98 -6.17 1.03
C ASP A 40 23.09 -5.13 0.84
N ASP A 41 23.25 -4.22 1.81
CA ASP A 41 24.30 -3.19 1.80
C ASP A 41 25.07 -3.13 3.14
N GLU A 42 25.98 -2.16 3.27
CA GLU A 42 26.80 -1.97 4.47
C GLU A 42 25.98 -1.69 5.75
N SER A 43 24.74 -1.23 5.60
CA SER A 43 23.81 -0.93 6.71
C SER A 43 22.89 -2.11 7.06
N GLY A 44 22.85 -3.15 6.21
CA GLY A 44 22.10 -4.38 6.44
C GLY A 44 21.26 -4.82 5.24
N SER A 45 20.35 -5.77 5.50
CA SER A 45 19.39 -6.26 4.52
C SER A 45 18.07 -5.50 4.63
N TYR A 46 17.52 -5.03 3.51
CA TYR A 46 16.16 -4.46 3.45
C TYR A 46 15.44 -4.88 2.17
N PHE A 47 14.12 -4.72 2.16
CA PHE A 47 13.29 -4.92 0.99
C PHE A 47 12.98 -3.59 0.32
N TYR A 48 12.99 -3.58 -1.01
CA TYR A 48 12.61 -2.46 -1.85
C TYR A 48 11.49 -2.90 -2.79
N ALA A 49 10.44 -2.09 -2.91
CA ALA A 49 9.30 -2.31 -3.80
C ALA A 49 9.07 -1.09 -4.69
N GLU A 50 8.82 -1.33 -5.98
CA GLU A 50 8.53 -0.28 -6.97
C GLU A 50 7.36 -0.69 -7.86
N ALA A 51 6.40 0.23 -8.03
CA ALA A 51 5.25 0.02 -8.91
C ALA A 51 5.61 0.29 -10.38
N HIS A 52 5.25 -0.62 -11.28
CA HIS A 52 5.60 -0.50 -12.71
C HIS A 52 4.42 -0.20 -13.64
N ASN A 53 3.19 -0.44 -13.21
CA ASN A 53 2.00 -0.39 -14.05
C ASN A 53 1.05 0.78 -13.71
N VAL A 54 1.55 1.81 -13.00
CA VAL A 54 0.76 2.99 -12.62
C VAL A 54 1.24 4.23 -13.37
N PRO A 55 0.62 4.59 -14.51
CA PRO A 55 1.09 5.69 -15.33
C PRO A 55 1.07 7.02 -14.58
N ASN A 56 2.12 7.83 -14.78
CA ASN A 56 2.31 9.14 -14.16
C ASN A 56 2.37 9.13 -12.62
N LYS A 57 2.67 7.99 -12.00
CA LYS A 57 2.92 7.89 -10.55
C LYS A 57 4.21 7.12 -10.30
N HIS A 58 5.01 7.64 -9.39
CA HIS A 58 6.19 6.96 -8.89
C HIS A 58 5.87 6.47 -7.48
N ILE A 59 5.57 5.18 -7.34
CA ILE A 59 5.24 4.57 -6.04
C ILE A 59 6.40 3.64 -5.69
N VAL A 60 7.14 4.01 -4.65
CA VAL A 60 8.24 3.22 -4.10
C VAL A 60 8.11 3.13 -2.59
N ALA A 61 8.53 1.99 -2.05
CA ALA A 61 8.55 1.73 -0.63
C ALA A 61 9.76 0.86 -0.27
N THR A 62 10.28 1.06 0.93
CA THR A 62 11.31 0.20 1.54
C THR A 62 10.82 -0.30 2.89
N GLY A 63 11.39 -1.39 3.38
CA GLY A 63 11.12 -1.91 4.72
C GLY A 63 12.16 -2.94 5.14
N GLY A 64 12.48 -3.01 6.44
CA GLY A 64 13.41 -4.02 6.98
C GLY A 64 12.79 -5.41 7.05
N THR A 65 11.45 -5.50 7.08
CA THR A 65 10.70 -6.76 7.06
C THR A 65 9.62 -6.72 5.98
N LEU A 66 9.09 -7.88 5.58
CA LEU A 66 7.96 -7.95 4.64
C LEU A 66 6.70 -7.26 5.17
N ALA A 67 6.45 -7.34 6.49
CA ALA A 67 5.30 -6.68 7.12
C ALA A 67 5.44 -5.15 7.12
N GLU A 68 6.64 -4.65 7.41
CA GLU A 68 6.94 -3.21 7.31
C GLU A 68 6.85 -2.72 5.86
N LEU A 69 7.39 -3.50 4.92
CA LEU A 69 7.28 -3.19 3.50
C LEU A 69 5.82 -3.12 3.05
N ASP A 70 4.97 -4.05 3.49
CA ASP A 70 3.54 -4.06 3.16
C ASP A 70 2.84 -2.78 3.63
N TYR A 71 3.09 -2.39 4.89
CA TYR A 71 2.55 -1.15 5.45
C TYR A 71 3.03 0.07 4.63
N ASN A 72 4.33 0.14 4.34
CA ASN A 72 4.91 1.26 3.60
C ASN A 72 4.42 1.32 2.13
N ILE A 73 4.14 0.17 1.51
CA ILE A 73 3.51 0.11 0.17
C ILE A 73 2.12 0.74 0.22
N LYS A 74 1.29 0.37 1.20
CA LYS A 74 -0.08 0.91 1.35
C LYS A 74 -0.06 2.42 1.55
N ASP A 75 0.81 2.91 2.43
CA ASP A 75 0.98 4.35 2.67
C ASP A 75 1.46 5.10 1.41
N ALA A 76 2.42 4.52 0.68
CA ALA A 76 2.90 5.08 -0.59
C ALA A 76 1.79 5.15 -1.65
N ILE A 77 0.93 4.14 -1.73
CA ILE A 77 -0.25 4.16 -2.62
C ILE A 77 -1.18 5.30 -2.21
N PHE A 78 -1.61 5.38 -0.95
CA PHE A 78 -2.53 6.44 -0.51
C PHE A 78 -1.95 7.84 -0.77
N THR A 79 -0.65 8.03 -0.51
CA THR A 79 0.07 9.28 -0.77
C THR A 79 0.10 9.62 -2.26
N ALA A 80 0.42 8.66 -3.14
CA ALA A 80 0.49 8.89 -4.58
C ALA A 80 -0.88 9.25 -5.21
N PHE A 81 -1.98 8.82 -4.59
CA PHE A 81 -3.35 9.16 -4.97
C PHE A 81 -3.94 10.34 -4.18
N ARG A 82 -3.15 10.95 -3.26
CA ARG A 82 -3.56 12.08 -2.41
C ARG A 82 -4.82 11.78 -1.61
N VAL A 83 -4.95 10.54 -1.16
CA VAL A 83 -6.08 10.12 -0.33
C VAL A 83 -5.89 10.73 1.07
N PRO A 84 -6.90 11.43 1.63
CA PRO A 84 -6.80 11.95 2.98
C PRO A 84 -6.68 10.81 4.01
N ASN A 85 -5.87 11.02 5.05
CA ASN A 85 -5.61 10.03 6.10
C ASN A 85 -6.88 9.43 6.72
N TYR A 86 -7.98 10.18 6.76
CA TYR A 86 -9.28 9.70 7.30
C TYR A 86 -9.93 8.60 6.45
N TYR A 87 -9.48 8.42 5.20
CA TYR A 87 -9.92 7.38 4.27
C TYR A 87 -8.85 6.29 4.05
N CYS A 88 -7.66 6.44 4.63
CA CYS A 88 -6.61 5.42 4.60
C CYS A 88 -6.98 4.32 5.61
N ASP A 89 -7.62 3.26 5.12
CA ASP A 89 -7.89 2.04 5.89
C ASP A 89 -7.05 0.91 5.26
N ASP A 90 -6.17 0.32 6.07
CA ASP A 90 -5.24 -0.73 5.65
C ASP A 90 -5.94 -1.99 5.12
N ASN A 91 -7.23 -2.16 5.41
CA ASN A 91 -8.04 -3.27 4.89
C ASN A 91 -8.60 -3.01 3.48
N LEU A 92 -8.49 -1.78 2.96
CA LEU A 92 -8.96 -1.42 1.61
C LEU A 92 -8.04 -1.96 0.52
N ILE A 93 -6.75 -2.10 0.83
CA ILE A 93 -5.74 -2.63 -0.09
C ILE A 93 -5.32 -4.00 0.42
N LYS A 94 -5.81 -5.05 -0.24
CA LYS A 94 -5.39 -6.42 0.05
C LYS A 94 -4.04 -6.66 -0.62
N SER A 95 -3.04 -6.98 0.19
CA SER A 95 -1.72 -7.33 -0.30
C SER A 95 -1.56 -8.85 -0.40
N PRO A 96 -0.92 -9.36 -1.47
CA PRO A 96 -0.53 -10.76 -1.56
C PRO A 96 0.77 -11.04 -0.79
N ILE A 97 1.46 -10.00 -0.28
CA ILE A 97 2.67 -10.19 0.54
C ILE A 97 2.26 -10.91 1.82
N PRO A 98 2.80 -12.10 2.12
CA PRO A 98 2.44 -12.80 3.33
C PRO A 98 2.84 -11.97 4.55
N GLU A 99 1.92 -11.79 5.50
CA GLU A 99 2.16 -11.10 6.78
C GLU A 99 3.26 -11.79 7.62
N LYS A 100 3.65 -13.02 7.26
CA LYS A 100 4.72 -13.78 7.91
C LYS A 100 5.80 -14.18 6.92
N GLU A 101 7.05 -13.95 7.33
CA GLU A 101 8.22 -14.54 6.72
C GLU A 101 8.09 -16.07 6.78
N ILE A 102 8.02 -16.73 5.62
CA ILE A 102 7.92 -18.18 5.56
C ILE A 102 9.32 -18.73 5.84
N GLU A 103 9.55 -19.12 7.10
CA GLU A 103 10.80 -19.78 7.50
C GLU A 103 10.87 -21.16 6.81
N LEU A 104 11.57 -21.23 5.66
CA LEU A 104 11.78 -22.48 4.94
C LEU A 104 12.78 -23.35 5.72
N LYS A 105 12.29 -24.20 6.62
CA LYS A 105 13.09 -25.24 7.26
C LYS A 105 13.34 -26.38 6.28
N TYR A 106 14.55 -26.43 5.72
CA TYR A 106 15.04 -27.60 5.02
C TYR A 106 15.44 -28.66 6.06
N VAL A 107 14.68 -29.74 6.14
CA VAL A 107 15.09 -30.96 6.85
C VAL A 107 15.77 -31.88 5.84
N THR A 108 17.05 -32.16 6.03
CA THR A 108 17.70 -33.29 5.37
C THR A 108 17.19 -34.59 6.00
N ALA A 109 16.74 -35.53 5.16
CA ALA A 109 16.40 -36.89 5.58
C ALA A 109 17.62 -37.67 6.06
#